data_AF-A0AAE0R4Y1-F1
#
_entry.id   AF-A0AAE0R4Y1-F1
#
_cell.length_a   1.000
_cell.length_b   1.000
_cell.length_c   1.000
_cell.angle_alpha   90.00
_cell.angle_beta   90.00
_cell.angle_gamma   90.00
#
_symmetry.space_group_name_H-M   'P 1'
#
loop_
_entity.id
_entity.type
_entity.pdbx_description
1 polymer ?
#
loop_
_entity_poly.entity_id
_entity_poly.type
_entity_poly.pdbx_seq_one_letter_code
_entity_poly.pdbx_strand_id
1 'polypeptide(L)'
;MAHIVTSLISTTLIMSLAFAELDALLCDRAMFDYRVYNVCLPTFKELMVTVNYQDECPWPSTLQYYYNLDNCVKHVVKMTACAETPLKSQFFLDVHRTYFLHCPYRRNPDVLMLLLFTLPSIIITFLFPCFLSYLTIKEYSISD
;
A
#
# COMPACT_ATOMS: atom_id res chain seq x y z
N MET A 1 33.81 -25.36 -0.90
CA MET A 1 32.82 -24.28 -0.71
C MET A 1 31.59 -24.42 -1.61
N ALA A 2 31.72 -24.63 -2.92
CA ALA A 2 30.56 -24.75 -3.84
C ALA A 2 29.53 -25.85 -3.48
N HIS A 3 29.98 -27.03 -3.02
CA HIS A 3 29.09 -28.12 -2.60
C HIS A 3 28.30 -27.83 -1.31
N ILE A 4 28.86 -27.01 -0.42
CA ILE A 4 28.20 -26.62 0.83
C ILE A 4 27.10 -25.59 0.51
N VAL A 5 27.42 -24.61 -0.33
CA VAL A 5 26.47 -23.58 -0.77
C VAL A 5 25.29 -24.19 -1.53
N THR A 6 25.53 -25.14 -2.44
CA THR A 6 24.46 -25.84 -3.17
C THR A 6 23.59 -26.71 -2.27
N SER A 7 24.18 -27.35 -1.26
CA SER A 7 23.43 -28.12 -0.25
C SER A 7 22.53 -27.23 0.61
N LEU A 8 23.03 -26.08 1.09
CA LEU A 8 22.25 -25.08 1.84
C LEU A 8 21.11 -24.49 1.00
N ILE A 9 21.36 -24.18 -0.28
CA ILE A 9 20.31 -23.69 -1.18
C ILE A 9 19.24 -24.77 -1.39
N SER A 10 19.64 -26.02 -1.60
CA SER A 10 18.69 -27.13 -1.77
C SER A 10 17.81 -27.34 -0.54
N THR A 11 18.39 -27.37 0.66
CA THR A 11 17.62 -27.58 1.90
C THR A 11 16.68 -26.41 2.21
N THR A 12 17.11 -25.18 1.96
CA THR A 12 16.23 -24.00 2.13
C THR A 12 15.05 -24.00 1.15
N LEU A 13 15.27 -24.43 -0.10
CA LEU A 13 14.20 -24.60 -1.10
C LEU A 13 13.21 -25.71 -0.71
N ILE A 14 13.71 -26.85 -0.20
CA ILE A 14 12.86 -27.95 0.26
C ILE A 14 12.00 -27.51 1.44
N MET A 15 12.57 -26.80 2.41
CA MET A 15 11.82 -26.28 3.56
C MET A 15 10.76 -25.26 3.15
N SER A 16 11.07 -24.33 2.24
CA SER A 16 10.10 -23.32 1.79
C SER A 16 8.94 -23.92 0.98
N LEU A 17 9.21 -24.93 0.16
CA LEU A 17 8.17 -25.70 -0.54
C LEU A 17 7.26 -26.45 0.44
N ALA A 18 7.83 -27.09 1.46
CA ALA A 18 7.06 -27.79 2.50
C ALA A 18 6.15 -26.84 3.30
N PHE A 19 6.64 -25.63 3.61
CA PHE A 19 5.81 -24.60 4.25
C PHE A 19 4.66 -24.12 3.35
N ALA A 20 4.89 -23.93 2.05
CA ALA A 20 3.85 -23.52 1.12
C ALA A 20 2.77 -24.60 0.93
N GLU A 21 3.15 -25.88 0.89
CA GLU A 21 2.21 -27.01 0.83
C GLU A 21 1.38 -27.15 2.12
N LEU A 22 2.00 -26.93 3.29
CA LEU A 22 1.28 -26.95 4.57
C LEU A 22 0.22 -25.84 4.66
N ASP A 23 0.56 -24.64 4.19
CA ASP A 23 -0.36 -23.49 4.17
C ASP A 23 -1.53 -23.73 3.20
N ALA A 24 -1.26 -24.38 2.06
CA ALA A 24 -2.30 -24.81 1.12
C ALA A 24 -3.21 -25.90 1.71
N LEU A 25 -2.70 -26.74 2.63
CA LEU A 25 -3.45 -27.83 3.26
C LEU A 25 -4.34 -27.36 4.42
N LEU A 26 -3.98 -26.26 5.09
CA LEU A 26 -4.76 -25.64 6.16
C LEU A 26 -5.78 -24.60 5.66
N CYS A 27 -5.53 -24.00 4.49
CA CYS A 27 -6.39 -22.99 3.90
C CYS A 27 -7.71 -23.58 3.38
N ASP A 28 -8.83 -23.20 4.00
CA ASP A 28 -10.16 -23.45 3.45
C ASP A 28 -10.49 -22.42 2.36
N ARG A 29 -9.99 -22.67 1.14
CA ARG A 29 -10.20 -21.80 -0.02
C ARG A 29 -11.68 -21.64 -0.38
N ALA A 30 -12.47 -22.71 -0.28
CA ALA A 30 -13.89 -22.65 -0.65
C ALA A 30 -14.66 -21.72 0.30
N MET A 31 -14.38 -21.80 1.60
CA MET A 31 -14.97 -20.90 2.58
C MET A 31 -14.45 -19.47 2.45
N PHE A 32 -13.17 -19.29 2.09
CA PHE A 32 -12.61 -17.98 1.79
C PHE A 32 -13.36 -17.31 0.64
N ASP A 33 -13.45 -17.99 -0.51
CA ASP A 33 -14.13 -17.48 -1.70
C ASP A 33 -15.61 -17.19 -1.39
N TYR A 34 -16.29 -18.13 -0.73
CA TYR A 34 -17.69 -17.95 -0.35
C TYR A 34 -17.88 -16.68 0.50
N ARG A 35 -17.10 -16.49 1.57
CA ARG A 35 -17.27 -15.33 2.46
C ARG A 35 -16.86 -14.02 1.79
N VAL A 36 -15.78 -14.02 1.02
CA VAL A 36 -15.33 -12.80 0.35
C VAL A 36 -16.38 -12.34 -0.67
N TYR A 37 -16.87 -13.23 -1.54
CA TYR A 37 -17.80 -12.85 -2.61
C TYR A 37 -19.25 -12.68 -2.14
N ASN A 38 -19.71 -13.42 -1.13
CA ASN A 38 -21.11 -13.39 -0.67
C ASN A 38 -21.34 -12.62 0.63
N VAL A 39 -20.30 -12.29 1.39
CA VAL A 39 -20.43 -11.53 2.65
C VAL A 39 -19.73 -10.18 2.58
N CYS A 40 -18.47 -10.14 2.15
CA CYS A 40 -17.71 -8.88 2.15
C CYS A 40 -18.02 -7.99 0.94
N LEU A 41 -18.03 -8.55 -0.27
CA LEU A 41 -18.19 -7.80 -1.52
C LEU A 41 -19.57 -7.16 -1.75
N PRO A 42 -20.72 -7.77 -1.37
CA PRO A 42 -22.04 -7.24 -1.72
C PRO A 42 -22.27 -5.80 -1.26
N THR A 43 -21.91 -5.48 -0.01
CA THR A 43 -22.04 -4.12 0.53
C THR A 43 -21.23 -3.11 -0.29
N PHE A 44 -20.00 -3.46 -0.66
CA PHE A 44 -19.15 -2.59 -1.48
C PHE A 44 -19.73 -2.40 -2.89
N LYS A 45 -20.28 -3.46 -3.49
CA LYS A 45 -20.91 -3.42 -4.81
C LYS A 45 -22.10 -2.48 -4.86
N GLU A 46 -22.99 -2.55 -3.88
CA GLU A 46 -24.19 -1.69 -3.80
C GLU A 46 -23.81 -0.21 -3.73
N LEU A 47 -22.79 0.11 -2.92
CA LEU A 47 -22.25 1.46 -2.82
C LEU A 47 -21.63 1.92 -4.14
N MET A 48 -20.89 1.05 -4.83
CA MET A 48 -20.27 1.37 -6.11
C MET A 48 -21.29 1.68 -7.22
N VAL A 49 -22.41 0.95 -7.25
CA VAL A 49 -23.53 1.24 -8.15
C VAL A 49 -24.12 2.62 -7.87
N THR A 50 -24.21 3.01 -6.60
CA THR A 50 -24.81 4.29 -6.17
C THR A 50 -23.98 5.50 -6.61
N VAL A 51 -22.65 5.38 -6.64
CA VAL A 51 -21.72 6.46 -7.01
C VAL A 51 -21.36 6.47 -8.50
N ASN A 52 -22.15 5.76 -9.33
CA ASN A 52 -21.95 5.63 -10.78
C ASN A 52 -20.46 5.46 -11.17
N TYR A 53 -19.81 4.45 -10.59
CA TYR A 53 -18.35 4.32 -10.55
C TYR A 53 -17.65 4.36 -11.93
N GLN A 54 -18.37 4.03 -13.00
CA GLN A 54 -17.83 3.98 -14.36
C GLN A 54 -17.53 5.38 -14.92
N ASP A 55 -18.35 6.38 -14.56
CA ASP A 55 -18.24 7.73 -15.11
C ASP A 55 -17.49 8.68 -14.18
N GLU A 56 -17.66 8.51 -12.86
CA GLU A 56 -17.19 9.50 -11.88
C GLU A 56 -15.83 9.18 -11.25
N CYS A 57 -15.31 7.96 -11.42
CA CYS A 57 -14.08 7.50 -10.78
C CYS A 57 -14.00 7.93 -9.30
N PRO A 58 -14.79 7.28 -8.43
CA PRO A 58 -15.18 7.82 -7.12
C PRO A 58 -14.05 7.77 -6.08
N TRP A 59 -12.80 7.60 -6.50
CA TRP A 59 -11.66 7.72 -5.61
C TRP A 59 -11.30 9.20 -5.41
N PRO A 60 -11.14 9.71 -4.17
CA PRO A 60 -11.05 9.00 -2.90
C PRO A 60 -12.35 8.96 -2.07
N SER A 61 -13.50 9.37 -2.59
CA SER A 61 -14.75 9.41 -1.81
C SER A 61 -15.21 8.01 -1.33
N THR A 62 -14.84 6.94 -2.04
CA THR A 62 -15.11 5.55 -1.64
C THR A 62 -14.07 4.95 -0.69
N LEU A 63 -13.10 5.72 -0.19
CA LEU A 63 -11.98 5.22 0.62
C LEU A 63 -12.46 4.48 1.88
N GLN A 64 -13.45 5.02 2.59
CA GLN A 64 -13.98 4.40 3.81
C GLN A 64 -14.62 3.05 3.53
N TYR A 65 -15.35 2.92 2.42
CA TYR A 65 -15.99 1.67 2.03
C TYR A 65 -14.99 0.62 1.58
N TYR A 66 -13.95 1.04 0.85
CA TYR A 66 -12.83 0.17 0.49
C TYR A 66 -12.08 -0.32 1.75
N TYR A 67 -11.89 0.55 2.74
CA TYR A 67 -11.29 0.17 4.02
C TYR A 67 -12.14 -0.86 4.79
N ASN A 68 -13.46 -0.70 4.78
CA ASN A 68 -14.37 -1.69 5.37
C ASN A 68 -14.29 -3.04 4.65
N LEU A 69 -14.19 -3.03 3.32
CA LEU A 69 -13.98 -4.24 2.52
C LEU A 69 -12.66 -4.93 2.89
N ASP A 70 -11.55 -4.18 3.00
CA ASP A 70 -10.24 -4.72 3.43
C ASP A 70 -10.27 -5.32 4.83
N ASN A 71 -10.95 -4.67 5.77
CA ASN A 71 -11.11 -5.24 7.12
C ASN A 71 -11.95 -6.52 7.10
N CYS A 72 -13.05 -6.57 6.34
CA CYS A 72 -13.84 -7.78 6.19
C CYS A 72 -13.00 -8.94 5.63
N VAL A 73 -12.24 -8.70 4.56
CA VAL A 73 -11.37 -9.72 3.95
C VAL A 73 -10.27 -10.16 4.92
N LYS A 74 -9.64 -9.23 5.65
CA LYS A 74 -8.66 -9.57 6.70
C LYS A 74 -9.26 -10.50 7.77
N HIS A 75 -10.51 -10.29 8.17
CA HIS A 75 -11.20 -11.19 9.09
C HIS A 75 -11.45 -12.57 8.48
N VAL A 76 -11.85 -12.65 7.21
CA VAL A 76 -12.05 -13.92 6.51
C VAL A 76 -10.74 -14.69 6.42
N VAL A 77 -9.64 -14.04 6.03
CA VAL A 77 -8.34 -14.71 5.93
C VAL A 77 -7.94 -15.39 7.25
N LYS A 78 -8.08 -14.67 8.37
CA LYS A 78 -7.80 -15.22 9.70
C LYS A 78 -8.69 -16.40 10.05
N MET A 79 -9.96 -16.35 9.64
CA MET A 79 -10.93 -17.43 9.90
C MET A 79 -10.64 -18.68 9.08
N THR A 80 -10.21 -18.54 7.82
CA THR A 80 -10.00 -19.65 6.89
C THR A 80 -8.58 -20.20 6.90
N ALA A 81 -7.71 -19.66 7.78
CA ALA A 81 -6.29 -20.01 7.88
C ALA A 81 -5.56 -19.96 6.53
N CYS A 82 -5.97 -19.04 5.65
CA CYS A 82 -5.36 -18.88 4.34
C CYS A 82 -4.20 -17.89 4.39
N ALA A 83 -3.18 -18.09 3.56
CA ALA A 83 -2.11 -17.12 3.40
C ALA A 83 -2.68 -15.75 2.98
N GLU A 84 -2.35 -14.69 3.73
CA GLU A 84 -2.87 -13.34 3.46
C GLU A 84 -2.47 -12.81 2.09
N THR A 85 -1.26 -13.06 1.62
CA THR A 85 -0.70 -12.35 0.46
C THR A 85 -1.29 -12.74 -0.90
N PRO A 86 -1.33 -14.01 -1.32
CA PRO A 86 -1.75 -14.35 -2.69
C PRO A 86 -3.26 -14.19 -2.93
N LEU A 87 -4.08 -14.71 -2.00
CA LEU A 87 -5.54 -14.75 -2.14
C LEU A 87 -6.17 -13.35 -2.02
N LYS A 88 -5.77 -12.59 -1.00
CA LYS A 88 -6.22 -11.21 -0.83
C LYS A 88 -5.82 -10.34 -2.02
N SER A 89 -4.57 -10.47 -2.49
CA SER A 89 -4.09 -9.67 -3.62
C SER A 89 -4.87 -9.96 -4.89
N GLN A 90 -5.15 -11.24 -5.17
CA GLN A 90 -5.98 -11.62 -6.32
C GLN A 90 -7.39 -11.02 -6.23
N PHE A 91 -8.05 -11.16 -5.08
CA PHE A 91 -9.36 -10.56 -4.85
C PHE A 91 -9.36 -9.04 -5.09
N PHE A 92 -8.41 -8.31 -4.51
CA PHE A 92 -8.34 -6.87 -4.69
C PHE A 92 -7.99 -6.45 -6.12
N LEU A 93 -7.16 -7.22 -6.83
CA LEU A 93 -6.93 -7.00 -8.25
C LEU A 93 -8.23 -7.09 -9.06
N ASP A 94 -9.09 -8.06 -8.75
CA ASP A 94 -10.37 -8.22 -9.44
C ASP A 94 -11.36 -7.10 -9.09
N VAL A 95 -11.36 -6.62 -7.84
CA VAL A 95 -12.08 -5.40 -7.44
C VAL A 95 -11.57 -4.19 -8.23
N HIS A 96 -10.25 -3.99 -8.31
CA HIS A 96 -9.65 -2.89 -9.08
C HIS A 96 -10.00 -2.95 -10.57
N ARG A 97 -9.93 -4.13 -11.18
CA ARG A 97 -10.33 -4.35 -12.58
C ARG A 97 -11.83 -4.13 -12.81
N THR A 98 -12.67 -4.40 -11.82
CA THR A 98 -14.12 -4.26 -11.98
C THR A 98 -14.57 -2.82 -11.84
N TYR A 99 -14.06 -2.11 -10.82
CA TYR A 99 -14.58 -0.80 -10.43
C TYR A 99 -13.67 0.38 -10.77
N PHE A 100 -12.38 0.15 -11.06
CA PHE A 100 -11.41 1.23 -11.22
C PHE A 100 -10.57 1.12 -12.51
N LEU A 101 -10.89 0.19 -13.41
CA LEU A 101 -10.10 -0.06 -14.63
C LEU A 101 -9.98 1.16 -15.55
N HIS A 102 -11.07 1.92 -15.69
CA HIS A 102 -11.10 3.11 -16.55
C HIS A 102 -10.64 4.38 -15.84
N CYS A 103 -10.25 4.28 -14.57
CA CYS A 103 -9.87 5.47 -13.81
C CYS A 103 -8.45 5.92 -14.14
N PRO A 104 -8.25 7.23 -14.39
CA PRO A 104 -6.93 7.75 -14.67
C PRO A 104 -6.04 7.54 -13.45
N TYR A 105 -4.83 7.02 -13.69
CA TYR A 105 -3.82 6.95 -12.65
C TYR A 105 -3.49 8.36 -12.17
N ARG A 106 -3.89 8.70 -10.93
CA ARG A 106 -3.52 9.95 -10.29
C ARG A 106 -2.02 9.91 -10.00
N ARG A 107 -1.24 10.43 -10.94
CA ARG A 107 0.22 10.54 -10.80
C ARG A 107 0.53 11.44 -9.60
N ASN A 108 1.49 11.01 -8.78
CA ASN A 108 2.13 11.92 -7.83
C ASN A 108 2.64 13.15 -8.58
N PRO A 109 2.70 14.33 -7.93
CA PRO A 109 3.31 15.51 -8.54
C PRO A 109 4.69 15.15 -9.08
N ASP A 110 5.02 15.71 -10.25
CA ASP A 110 6.30 15.46 -10.91
C ASP A 110 7.44 15.73 -9.91
N VAL A 111 8.52 14.96 -10.01
CA VAL A 111 9.72 15.14 -9.19
C VAL A 111 10.20 16.59 -9.27
N LEU A 112 10.05 17.23 -10.43
CA LEU A 112 10.35 18.65 -10.61
C LEU A 112 9.49 19.57 -9.75
N MET A 113 8.19 19.30 -9.64
CA MET A 113 7.28 20.09 -8.78
C MET A 113 7.59 19.87 -7.31
N LEU A 114 7.90 18.63 -6.93
CA LEU A 114 8.39 18.31 -5.58
C LEU A 114 9.66 19.09 -5.27
N LEU A 115 10.62 19.07 -6.19
CA LEU A 115 11.92 19.72 -6.06
C LEU A 115 11.76 21.24 -5.92
N LEU A 116 10.95 21.85 -6.79
CA LEU A 116 10.66 23.28 -6.78
C LEU A 116 10.04 23.73 -5.47
N PHE A 117 9.20 22.90 -4.85
CA PHE A 117 8.56 23.24 -3.57
C PHE A 117 9.47 22.98 -2.37
N THR A 118 10.28 21.93 -2.41
CA THR A 118 11.05 21.47 -1.25
C THR A 118 12.39 22.21 -1.11
N LEU A 119 13.08 22.53 -2.23
CA LEU A 119 14.38 23.20 -2.18
C LEU A 119 14.35 24.57 -1.52
N PRO A 120 13.42 25.48 -1.84
CA PRO A 120 13.37 26.79 -1.22
C PRO A 120 13.19 26.70 0.29
N SER A 121 12.35 25.78 0.77
CA SER A 121 12.18 25.54 2.20
C SER A 121 13.49 25.10 2.86
N ILE A 122 14.21 24.16 2.26
CA ILE A 122 15.52 23.69 2.76
C ILE A 122 16.54 24.83 2.77
N ILE A 123 16.64 25.60 1.67
CA ILE A 123 17.55 26.72 1.52
C ILE A 123 17.28 27.77 2.59
N ILE A 124 16.01 28.15 2.81
CA ILE A 124 15.63 29.13 3.83
C ILE A 124 15.97 28.59 5.22
N THR A 125 15.61 27.35 5.54
CA THR A 125 15.92 26.75 6.86
C THR A 125 17.42 26.72 7.14
N PHE A 126 18.26 26.52 6.11
CA PHE A 126 19.70 26.44 6.29
C PHE A 126 20.39 27.82 6.29
N LEU A 127 19.97 28.73 5.41
CA LEU A 127 20.62 30.04 5.26
C LEU A 127 20.15 31.07 6.28
N PHE A 128 18.88 30.99 6.73
CA PHE A 128 18.31 31.97 7.65
C PHE A 128 19.06 32.02 9.00
N PRO A 129 19.39 30.88 9.66
CA PRO A 129 20.18 30.90 10.89
C PRO A 129 21.59 31.45 10.70
N CYS A 130 22.25 31.15 9.58
CA CYS A 130 23.56 31.67 9.24
C CYS A 130 23.55 33.18 9.01
N PHE A 131 22.49 33.68 8.37
CA PHE A 131 22.32 35.11 8.14
C PHE A 131 22.04 35.86 9.46
N LEU A 132 21.16 35.30 10.30
CA LEU A 132 20.87 35.84 11.64
C LEU A 132 22.11 35.87 12.53
N SER A 133 22.90 34.79 12.57
CA SER A 133 24.12 34.75 13.37
C SER A 133 25.19 35.72 12.87
N TYR A 134 25.30 35.91 11.55
CA TYR A 134 26.19 36.92 10.99
C TYR A 134 25.79 38.35 11.40
N LEU A 135 24.49 38.66 11.33
CA LEU A 135 23.99 39.98 11.73
C LEU A 135 24.19 40.24 13.23
N THR A 136 23.91 39.27 14.09
CA THR A 136 24.11 39.45 15.54
C THR A 136 25.58 39.63 15.92
N ILE A 137 26.50 38.90 15.28
CA ILE A 137 27.95 39.09 15.48
C ILE A 137 28.41 40.47 15.02
N LYS A 138 27.90 40.93 13.86
CA LYS A 138 28.24 42.26 13.34
C LYS A 138 27.72 43.38 14.25
N GLU A 139 26.51 43.25 14.76
CA GLU A 139 25.90 44.23 15.67
C GLU A 139 26.65 44.31 17.02
N TYR A 140 27.12 43.17 17.53
CA TYR A 140 28.02 43.12 18.69
C TYR A 140 29.35 43.82 18.41
N SER A 141 29.96 43.60 17.25
CA SER A 141 31.26 44.23 16.88
C SER A 141 31.20 45.74 16.63
N ILE A 142 30.01 46.32 16.48
CA ILE A 142 29.80 47.77 16.29
C ILE A 142 29.52 48.46 17.64
N SER A 143 29.19 47.70 18.69
CA SER A 143 28.86 48.21 20.02
C SER A 143 30.03 48.19 21.01
N ASP A 144 31.18 47.61 20.64
CA ASP A 144 32.49 47.73 21.32
C ASP A 144 33.36 48.81 20.64
#